data_AF-A0A9W7A5T3-F1
#
_entry.id   AF-A0A9W7A5T3-F1
#
_cell.length_a   1.000
_cell.length_b   1.000
_cell.length_c   1.000
_cell.angle_alpha   90.00
_cell.angle_beta   90.00
_cell.angle_gamma   90.00
#
_symmetry.space_group_name_H-M   'P 1'
#
loop_
_entity.id
_entity.type
_entity.pdbx_description
1 polymer ?
#
loop_
_entity_poly.entity_id
_entity_poly.type
_entity_poly.pdbx_seq_one_letter_code
_entity_poly.pdbx_strand_id
1 'polypeptide(L)'
;MEERTFETPFRHSFDKPVTVKFVLQIKPDATIRVSYGLTQTPLEYAKVKNASRLTVEMLELLTVDEMKACGDTESDIQAAIDEKKVTLGENKSAMSNIVDYAAREKATLLQTKMFGELEAADVASAHDTFDKLKGFCGDQAKRLGDLIAVVMSKYKTTDPRRYEPFEQVKDIKVKEQTPPPSALPLSEQVKSQLAKATWYEGNFQAAMNEMATVFNASKSCEEICEHYGINNTGGKWSKELRAEVFNLDLGTDEVDPLLMALCFEVLNKKYSIYGLKNKYLQETFKEPPNLHMNLVIKDGWLCEVQMLFRDILLIKKELHKFYDVNRADGPFIVAGKLFKSLADPDSKQPDDEAGDKNDDNVNSESKINSLMKVVKAKDAEIERLNKLLAEKLPEPPPSPKPELKILKRMSSKLMKKG
;
A
#
# COMPACT_ATOMS: atom_id res chain seq x y z
N MET A 1 6.70 41.44 -16.11
CA MET A 1 7.41 40.50 -17.00
C MET A 1 8.85 40.57 -16.58
N GLU A 2 9.32 39.57 -15.84
CA GLU A 2 10.71 39.50 -15.41
C GLU A 2 11.41 38.55 -16.39
N GLU A 3 12.38 39.09 -17.12
CA GLU A 3 13.19 38.33 -18.07
C GLU A 3 14.55 38.12 -17.43
N ARG A 4 14.84 36.87 -17.05
CA ARG A 4 16.17 36.51 -16.58
C ARG A 4 16.96 35.92 -17.72
N THR A 5 18.14 36.48 -17.92
CA THR A 5 19.06 36.08 -18.98
C THR A 5 20.28 35.46 -18.32
N PHE A 6 20.52 34.18 -18.64
CA PHE A 6 21.80 33.55 -18.34
C PHE A 6 22.60 33.46 -19.63
N GLU A 7 23.80 34.02 -19.62
CA GLU A 7 24.75 33.94 -20.72
C GLU A 7 25.86 32.98 -20.32
N THR A 8 25.93 31.83 -20.99
CA THR A 8 27.04 30.90 -20.80
C THR A 8 27.90 30.90 -22.06
N PRO A 9 29.21 31.13 -21.97
CA PRO A 9 30.09 31.10 -23.13
C PRO A 9 30.14 29.68 -23.70
N PHE A 10 29.72 29.50 -24.96
CA PHE A 10 29.69 28.22 -25.65
C PHE A 10 30.87 28.13 -26.63
N ARG A 11 31.71 27.11 -26.49
CA ARG A 11 32.70 26.75 -27.50
C ARG A 11 32.14 25.64 -28.38
N HIS A 12 31.60 26.02 -29.53
CA HIS A 12 31.38 25.09 -30.63
C HIS A 12 32.71 24.89 -31.38
N SER A 13 32.81 23.83 -32.18
CA SER A 13 33.87 23.56 -33.17
C SER A 13 34.06 24.62 -34.27
N PHE A 14 33.52 25.83 -34.09
CA PHE A 14 33.70 26.97 -34.98
C PHE A 14 34.41 28.10 -34.22
N ASP A 15 35.31 28.82 -34.89
CA ASP A 15 36.27 29.79 -34.35
C ASP A 15 35.71 31.01 -33.57
N LYS A 16 34.41 31.05 -33.26
CA LYS A 16 33.80 32.14 -32.50
C LYS A 16 32.96 31.60 -31.34
N PRO A 17 33.11 32.16 -30.12
CA PRO A 17 32.24 31.82 -29.01
C PRO A 17 30.80 32.18 -29.39
N VAL A 18 29.88 31.23 -29.20
CA VAL A 18 28.44 31.48 -29.33
C VAL A 18 27.93 31.71 -27.91
N THR A 19 27.19 32.79 -27.67
CA THR A 19 26.50 32.96 -26.40
C THR A 19 25.16 32.26 -26.51
N VAL A 20 24.94 31.20 -25.73
CA VAL A 20 23.60 30.62 -25.59
C VAL A 20 22.86 31.46 -24.57
N LYS A 21 21.77 32.09 -25.01
CA LYS A 21 20.94 32.93 -24.16
C LYS A 21 19.79 32.07 -23.64
N PHE A 22 19.82 31.75 -22.35
CA PHE A 22 18.63 31.18 -21.70
C PHE A 22 17.74 32.34 -21.32
N VAL A 23 16.61 32.46 -22.01
CA VAL A 23 15.62 33.49 -21.70
C VAL A 23 14.56 32.81 -20.85
N LEU A 24 14.64 32.99 -19.53
CA LEU A 24 13.58 32.60 -18.62
C LEU A 24 12.52 33.70 -18.67
N GLN A 25 11.48 33.53 -19.49
CA GLN A 25 10.31 34.41 -19.43
C GLN A 25 9.42 33.97 -18.28
N ILE A 26 9.49 34.71 -17.16
CA ILE A 26 8.65 34.45 -15.99
C ILE A 26 7.24 34.99 -16.29
N LYS A 27 6.36 34.09 -16.72
CA LYS A 27 4.91 34.26 -16.79
C LYS A 27 4.22 33.16 -15.95
N PRO A 28 2.91 33.27 -15.64
CA PRO A 28 2.16 32.21 -14.97
C PRO A 28 2.22 30.85 -15.71
N ASP A 29 2.53 30.88 -17.01
CA ASP A 29 2.71 29.77 -17.96
C ASP A 29 4.17 29.67 -18.46
N ALA A 30 5.15 29.96 -17.61
CA ALA A 30 6.56 30.10 -17.97
C ALA A 30 7.10 28.91 -18.80
N THR A 31 7.33 29.15 -20.08
CA THR A 31 8.10 28.25 -20.96
C THR A 31 9.56 28.68 -20.93
N ILE A 32 10.45 27.80 -20.46
CA ILE A 32 11.90 28.01 -20.62
C ILE A 32 12.18 27.97 -22.11
N ARG A 33 12.83 29.01 -22.65
CA ARG A 33 13.19 29.07 -24.07
C ARG A 33 14.70 29.14 -24.22
N VAL A 34 15.24 28.28 -25.08
CA VAL A 34 16.64 28.36 -25.48
C VAL A 34 16.71 29.26 -26.71
N SER A 35 17.48 30.34 -26.62
CA SER A 35 17.76 31.22 -27.74
C SER A 35 19.09 30.85 -28.37
N TYR A 36 19.04 30.52 -29.66
CA TYR A 36 20.21 30.43 -30.54
C TYR A 36 20.10 31.59 -31.56
N GLY A 37 20.74 32.71 -31.27
CA GLY A 37 20.57 33.93 -32.08
C GLY A 37 19.12 34.47 -32.01
N LEU A 38 18.51 34.73 -33.17
CA LEU A 38 17.15 35.31 -33.28
C LEU A 38 16.01 34.30 -33.06
N THR A 39 16.31 33.00 -33.02
CA THR A 39 15.30 31.95 -32.85
C THR A 39 15.19 31.53 -31.38
N GLN A 40 13.95 31.48 -30.88
CA GLN A 40 13.62 30.93 -29.56
C GLN A 40 12.88 29.60 -29.71
N THR A 41 13.33 28.57 -29.00
CA THR A 41 12.67 27.25 -28.99
C THR A 41 12.26 26.90 -27.56
N PRO A 42 11.01 26.47 -27.29
CA PRO A 42 10.64 25.96 -25.97
C PRO A 42 11.54 24.77 -25.60
N LEU A 43 11.99 24.72 -24.35
CA LEU A 43 12.98 23.77 -23.86
C LEU A 43 12.59 22.31 -24.11
N GLU A 44 11.30 22.01 -23.96
CA GLU A 44 10.67 20.72 -24.26
C GLU A 44 10.87 20.22 -25.70
N TYR A 45 11.17 21.12 -26.65
CA TYR A 45 11.48 20.80 -28.04
C TYR A 45 12.96 21.04 -28.41
N ALA A 46 13.75 21.60 -27.49
CA ALA A 46 15.16 21.89 -27.74
C ALA A 46 15.98 20.61 -27.54
N LYS A 47 16.46 19.99 -28.63
CA LYS A 47 17.56 19.04 -28.57
C LYS A 47 18.84 19.81 -28.21
N VAL A 48 19.14 19.90 -26.92
CA VAL A 48 20.34 20.59 -26.45
C VAL A 48 21.57 19.71 -26.73
N LYS A 49 22.10 19.81 -27.94
CA LYS A 49 23.40 19.21 -28.28
C LYS A 49 24.49 20.12 -27.71
N ASN A 50 25.36 19.58 -26.86
CA ASN A 50 26.53 20.24 -26.26
C ASN A 50 26.25 21.32 -25.19
N ALA A 51 25.16 21.26 -24.42
CA ALA A 51 25.02 22.16 -23.26
C ALA A 51 26.20 22.03 -22.29
N SER A 52 26.50 23.13 -21.59
CA SER A 52 27.38 23.03 -20.43
C SER A 52 26.78 22.02 -19.46
N ARG A 53 27.64 21.23 -18.81
CA ARG A 53 27.22 20.25 -17.81
C ARG A 53 26.31 20.88 -16.75
N LEU A 54 26.60 22.11 -16.35
CA LEU A 54 25.81 22.86 -15.38
C LEU A 54 24.38 23.14 -15.88
N THR A 55 24.21 23.53 -17.15
CA THR A 55 22.87 23.73 -17.71
C THR A 55 22.08 22.42 -17.75
N VAL A 56 22.70 21.32 -18.14
CA VAL A 56 22.04 20.00 -18.14
C VAL A 56 21.63 19.63 -16.72
N GLU A 57 22.55 19.70 -15.76
CA GLU A 57 22.27 19.39 -14.36
C GLU A 57 21.19 20.31 -13.76
N MET A 58 21.20 21.61 -14.08
CA MET A 58 20.17 22.54 -13.65
C MET A 58 18.79 22.12 -14.15
N LEU A 59 18.67 21.78 -15.44
CA LEU A 59 17.42 21.37 -16.07
C LEU A 59 16.93 19.99 -15.63
N GLU A 60 17.85 19.10 -15.26
CA GLU A 60 17.53 17.74 -14.81
C GLU A 60 17.17 17.70 -13.32
N LEU A 61 17.77 18.57 -12.49
CA LEU A 61 17.68 18.46 -11.03
C LEU A 61 16.80 19.53 -10.37
N LEU A 62 16.70 20.73 -10.94
CA LEU A 62 15.96 21.82 -10.32
C LEU A 62 14.54 21.94 -10.91
N THR A 63 13.57 22.26 -10.05
CA THR A 63 12.24 22.68 -10.47
C THR A 63 12.26 24.11 -11.02
N VAL A 64 11.22 24.52 -11.74
CA VAL A 64 11.08 25.90 -12.23
C VAL A 64 11.10 26.91 -11.08
N ASP A 65 10.47 26.59 -9.94
CA ASP A 65 10.45 27.50 -8.80
C ASP A 65 11.78 27.51 -8.04
N GLU A 66 12.50 26.38 -7.98
CA GLU A 66 13.88 26.32 -7.47
C GLU A 66 14.83 27.15 -8.37
N MET A 67 14.66 27.09 -9.69
CA MET A 67 15.41 27.95 -10.63
C MET A 67 15.09 29.44 -10.44
N LYS A 68 13.83 29.80 -10.12
CA LYS A 68 13.47 31.19 -9.83
C LYS A 68 14.08 31.68 -8.51
N ALA A 69 14.20 30.78 -7.54
CA ALA A 69 14.75 31.06 -6.21
C ALA A 69 16.28 31.06 -6.19
N CYS A 70 16.93 30.37 -7.14
CA CYS A 70 18.39 30.40 -7.26
C CYS A 70 18.88 31.81 -7.65
N GLY A 71 20.05 32.19 -7.15
CA GLY A 71 20.68 33.44 -7.52
C GLY A 71 21.10 33.46 -8.99
N ASP A 72 21.43 34.64 -9.50
CA ASP A 72 21.67 34.81 -10.94
C ASP A 72 23.12 34.45 -11.35
N THR A 73 23.97 34.03 -10.41
CA THR A 73 25.36 33.66 -10.69
C THR A 73 25.55 32.16 -10.91
N GLU A 74 26.59 31.80 -11.66
CA GLU A 74 26.99 30.40 -11.84
C GLU A 74 27.24 29.69 -10.50
N SER A 75 27.80 30.41 -9.53
CA SER A 75 28.05 29.92 -8.17
C SER A 75 26.75 29.61 -7.42
N ASP A 76 25.73 30.45 -7.57
CA ASP A 76 24.43 30.24 -6.90
C ASP A 76 23.70 29.03 -7.50
N ILE A 77 23.76 28.89 -8.83
CA ILE A 77 23.19 27.73 -9.54
C ILE A 77 23.90 26.44 -9.12
N GLN A 78 25.24 26.44 -9.07
CA GLN A 78 26.01 25.29 -8.63
C GLN A 78 25.71 24.92 -7.17
N ALA A 79 25.59 25.92 -6.28
CA ALA A 79 25.23 25.69 -4.89
C ALA A 79 23.84 25.05 -4.76
N ALA A 80 22.84 25.53 -5.51
CA ALA A 80 21.50 24.95 -5.53
C ALA A 80 21.50 23.50 -6.07
N ILE A 81 22.30 23.22 -7.11
CA ILE A 81 22.48 21.85 -7.64
C ILE A 81 23.14 20.94 -6.60
N ASP A 82 24.17 21.42 -5.91
CA ASP A 82 24.90 20.63 -4.92
C ASP A 82 24.02 20.35 -3.69
N GLU A 83 23.26 21.34 -3.21
CA GLU A 83 22.24 21.16 -2.18
C GLU A 83 21.21 20.10 -2.61
N LYS A 84 20.68 20.20 -3.84
CA LYS A 84 19.73 19.22 -4.38
C LYS A 84 20.32 17.80 -4.44
N LYS A 85 21.58 17.66 -4.88
CA LYS A 85 22.30 16.37 -4.90
C LYS A 85 22.47 15.79 -3.50
N VAL A 86 22.78 16.62 -2.50
CA VAL A 86 22.85 16.22 -1.09
C VAL A 86 21.49 15.69 -0.63
N THR A 87 20.41 16.45 -0.85
CA THR A 87 19.04 16.01 -0.51
C THR A 87 18.66 14.70 -1.20
N LEU A 88 18.98 14.53 -2.48
CA LEU A 88 18.73 13.27 -3.20
C LEU A 88 19.55 12.10 -2.64
N GLY A 89 20.81 12.34 -2.25
CA GLY A 89 21.66 11.36 -1.59
C GLY A 89 21.12 10.93 -0.23
N GLU A 90 20.67 11.88 0.59
CA GLU A 90 20.00 11.63 1.86
C GLU A 90 18.71 10.83 1.67
N ASN A 91 17.88 11.19 0.69
CA ASN A 91 16.67 10.45 0.34
C ASN A 91 16.99 9.00 -0.05
N LYS A 92 18.04 8.76 -0.85
CA LYS A 92 18.46 7.41 -1.25
C LYS A 92 18.91 6.57 -0.04
N SER A 93 19.66 7.18 0.88
CA SER A 93 20.06 6.54 2.14
C SER A 93 18.84 6.22 3.03
N ALA A 94 17.89 7.15 3.13
CA ALA A 94 16.66 6.97 3.88
C ALA A 94 15.81 5.81 3.32
N MET A 95 15.77 5.67 1.99
CA MET A 95 15.11 4.56 1.29
C MET A 95 15.69 3.19 1.63
N SER A 96 17.03 3.06 1.67
CA SER A 96 17.67 1.83 2.13
C SER A 96 17.36 1.49 3.60
N ASN A 97 16.93 2.48 4.38
CA ASN A 97 16.56 2.30 5.79
C ASN A 97 15.08 1.98 6.01
N ILE A 98 14.24 1.82 4.97
CA ILE A 98 12.85 1.37 5.16
C ILE A 98 12.86 -0.01 5.83
N VAL A 99 13.61 -0.95 5.24
CA VAL A 99 13.78 -2.30 5.77
C VAL A 99 15.05 -2.35 6.62
N ASP A 100 14.87 -2.27 7.93
CA ASP A 100 15.97 -2.38 8.89
C ASP A 100 16.06 -3.83 9.43
N TYR A 101 16.95 -4.62 8.82
CA TYR A 101 17.15 -6.02 9.22
C TYR A 101 17.64 -6.17 10.65
N ALA A 102 18.47 -5.24 11.15
CA ALA A 102 18.93 -5.28 12.54
C ALA A 102 17.78 -5.00 13.51
N ALA A 103 16.87 -4.08 13.15
CA ALA A 103 15.66 -3.85 13.94
C ALA A 103 14.72 -5.06 13.93
N ARG A 104 14.54 -5.72 12.78
CA ARG A 104 13.75 -6.97 12.68
C ARG A 104 14.34 -8.08 13.56
N GLU A 105 15.66 -8.27 13.51
CA GLU A 105 16.35 -9.26 14.34
C GLU A 105 16.18 -8.95 15.82
N LYS A 106 16.39 -7.70 16.24
CA LYS A 106 16.21 -7.28 17.63
C LYS A 106 14.77 -7.48 18.13
N ALA A 107 13.76 -7.12 17.34
CA ALA A 107 12.37 -7.40 17.68
C ALA A 107 12.10 -8.91 17.81
N THR A 108 12.65 -9.70 16.89
CA THR A 108 12.52 -11.17 16.91
C THR A 108 13.19 -11.79 18.14
N LEU A 109 14.36 -11.30 18.54
CA LEU A 109 15.06 -11.74 19.75
C LEU A 109 14.26 -11.45 21.01
N LEU A 110 13.72 -10.24 21.14
CA LEU A 110 12.87 -9.87 22.27
C LEU A 110 11.58 -10.69 22.31
N GLN A 111 10.94 -10.91 21.16
CA GLN A 111 9.74 -11.74 21.05
C GLN A 111 10.03 -13.21 21.41
N THR A 112 11.14 -13.77 20.92
CA THR A 112 11.55 -15.15 21.22
C THR A 112 11.87 -15.32 22.70
N LYS A 113 12.57 -14.35 23.30
CA LYS A 113 12.85 -14.34 24.74
C LYS A 113 11.56 -14.31 25.56
N MET A 114 10.66 -13.38 25.26
CA MET A 114 9.35 -13.27 25.92
C MET A 114 8.57 -14.57 25.82
N PHE A 115 8.58 -15.22 24.65
CA PHE A 115 7.91 -16.51 24.47
C PHE A 115 8.53 -17.61 25.34
N GLY A 116 9.86 -17.71 25.40
CA GLY A 116 10.54 -18.67 26.27
C GLY A 116 10.23 -18.44 27.77
N GLU A 117 10.09 -17.18 28.19
CA GLU A 117 9.66 -16.83 29.56
C GLU A 117 8.22 -17.28 29.83
N LEU A 118 7.30 -17.11 28.87
CA LEU A 118 5.93 -17.64 28.96
C LEU A 118 5.89 -19.18 29.04
N GLU A 119 6.70 -19.87 28.22
CA GLU A 119 6.80 -21.34 28.26
C GLU A 119 7.35 -21.86 29.60
N ALA A 120 8.27 -21.12 30.22
CA ALA A 120 8.79 -21.40 31.55
C ALA A 120 7.81 -21.02 32.68
N ALA A 121 6.61 -20.53 32.36
CA ALA A 121 5.63 -19.98 33.29
C ALA A 121 6.16 -18.79 34.13
N ASP A 122 7.20 -18.09 33.67
CA ASP A 122 7.74 -16.88 34.30
C ASP A 122 7.03 -15.64 33.74
N VAL A 123 5.79 -15.44 34.21
CA VAL A 123 4.88 -14.39 33.72
C VAL A 123 5.45 -12.98 33.98
N ALA A 124 6.15 -12.77 35.10
CA ALA A 124 6.70 -11.47 35.45
C ALA A 124 7.82 -11.06 34.47
N SER A 125 8.79 -11.95 34.22
CA SER A 125 9.84 -11.69 33.23
C SER A 125 9.27 -11.49 31.81
N ALA A 126 8.26 -12.28 31.43
CA ALA A 126 7.60 -12.14 30.13
C ALA A 126 6.94 -10.76 29.96
N HIS A 127 6.31 -10.22 31.00
CA HIS A 127 5.77 -8.85 30.97
C HIS A 127 6.87 -7.79 30.85
N ASP A 128 7.96 -7.93 31.60
CA ASP A 128 9.11 -7.01 31.49
C ASP A 128 9.74 -7.03 30.10
N THR A 129 9.85 -8.21 29.47
CA THR A 129 10.35 -8.35 28.09
C THR A 129 9.35 -7.80 27.07
N PHE A 130 8.04 -8.00 27.30
CA PHE A 130 6.99 -7.41 26.47
C PHE A 130 7.03 -5.88 26.48
N ASP A 131 7.19 -5.24 27.64
CA ASP A 131 7.26 -3.78 27.73
C ASP A 131 8.49 -3.22 26.98
N LYS A 132 9.63 -3.92 27.05
CA LYS A 132 10.83 -3.59 26.26
C LYS A 132 10.60 -3.74 24.77
N LEU A 133 9.95 -4.84 24.34
CA LEU A 133 9.58 -5.07 22.95
C LEU A 133 8.61 -3.98 22.46
N LYS A 134 7.58 -3.67 23.23
CA LYS A 134 6.57 -2.65 22.94
C LYS A 134 7.20 -1.27 22.78
N GLY A 135 8.06 -0.86 23.71
CA GLY A 135 8.82 0.39 23.61
C GLY A 135 9.69 0.46 22.35
N PHE A 136 10.46 -0.60 22.09
CA PHE A 136 11.30 -0.69 20.89
C PHE A 136 10.48 -0.61 19.59
N CYS A 137 9.37 -1.35 19.51
CA CYS A 137 8.46 -1.32 18.36
C CYS A 137 7.79 0.06 18.20
N GLY A 138 7.47 0.75 19.30
CA GLY A 138 6.98 2.13 19.29
C GLY A 138 7.98 3.10 18.66
N ASP A 139 9.26 3.00 19.02
CA ASP A 139 10.33 3.82 18.43
C ASP A 139 10.49 3.53 16.92
N GLN A 140 10.44 2.27 16.52
CA GLN A 140 10.52 1.88 15.10
C GLN A 140 9.29 2.34 14.30
N ALA A 141 8.09 2.26 14.88
CA ALA A 141 6.88 2.76 14.25
C ALA A 141 6.95 4.28 14.03
N LYS A 142 7.46 5.02 15.02
CA LYS A 142 7.70 6.45 14.90
C LYS A 142 8.72 6.76 13.79
N ARG A 143 9.87 6.09 13.79
CA ARG A 143 10.91 6.23 12.74
C ARG A 143 10.34 6.03 11.34
N LEU A 144 9.55 4.97 11.13
CA LEU A 144 8.91 4.69 9.85
C LEU A 144 7.85 5.73 9.49
N GLY A 145 7.12 6.26 10.47
CA GLY A 145 6.20 7.38 10.28
C GLY A 145 6.90 8.65 9.81
N ASP A 146 8.01 9.01 10.46
CA ASP A 146 8.84 10.17 10.10
C ASP A 146 9.42 10.03 8.68
N LEU A 147 9.76 8.79 8.28
CA LEU A 147 10.28 8.46 6.96
C LEU A 147 9.27 8.71 5.82
N ILE A 148 7.95 8.65 6.09
CA ILE A 148 6.93 8.91 5.08
C ILE A 148 7.11 10.30 4.47
N ALA A 149 7.37 11.32 5.29
CA ALA A 149 7.53 12.70 4.80
C ALA A 149 8.75 12.83 3.86
N VAL A 150 9.85 12.15 4.18
CA VAL A 150 11.07 12.11 3.37
C VAL A 150 10.80 11.46 2.02
N VAL A 151 10.15 10.29 2.02
CA VAL A 151 9.76 9.58 0.79
C VAL A 151 8.80 10.41 -0.07
N MET A 152 7.83 11.07 0.56
CA MET A 152 6.91 11.95 -0.15
C MET A 152 7.62 13.17 -0.77
N SER A 153 8.59 13.74 -0.05
CA SER A 153 9.43 14.82 -0.58
C SER A 153 10.20 14.36 -1.82
N LYS A 154 10.80 13.15 -1.80
CA LYS A 154 11.45 12.54 -2.96
C LYS A 154 10.50 12.48 -4.17
N TYR A 155 9.29 11.95 -4.03
CA TYR A 155 8.34 11.86 -5.14
C TYR A 155 7.96 13.22 -5.73
N LYS A 156 7.77 14.24 -4.88
CA LYS A 156 7.44 15.61 -5.30
C LYS A 156 8.60 16.31 -6.00
N THR A 157 9.83 16.06 -5.54
CA THR A 157 11.02 16.81 -5.98
C THR A 157 11.78 16.17 -7.13
N THR A 158 11.62 14.86 -7.36
CA THR A 158 12.37 14.13 -8.41
C THR A 158 11.93 14.52 -9.82
N ASP A 159 10.63 14.63 -10.09
CA ASP A 159 10.11 15.19 -11.34
C ASP A 159 8.72 15.80 -11.09
N PRO A 160 8.64 17.10 -10.75
CA PRO A 160 7.36 17.76 -10.46
C PRO A 160 6.36 17.63 -11.59
N ARG A 161 6.83 17.58 -12.85
CA ARG A 161 5.96 17.47 -14.03
C ARG A 161 5.28 16.11 -14.10
N ARG A 162 5.87 15.06 -13.50
CA ARG A 162 5.24 13.72 -13.41
C ARG A 162 4.31 13.64 -12.20
N TYR A 163 4.60 14.40 -11.15
CA TYR A 163 3.76 14.49 -9.97
C TYR A 163 2.52 15.39 -10.16
N GLU A 164 2.62 16.45 -10.98
CA GLU A 164 1.55 17.43 -11.19
C GLU A 164 0.20 16.80 -11.63
N PRO A 165 0.13 15.89 -12.62
CA PRO A 165 -1.14 15.25 -12.99
C PRO A 165 -1.78 14.51 -11.82
N PHE A 166 -0.97 13.99 -10.90
CA PHE A 166 -1.43 13.31 -9.70
C PHE A 166 -1.99 14.28 -8.64
N GLU A 167 -1.42 15.48 -8.51
CA GLU A 167 -1.93 16.52 -7.60
C GLU A 167 -3.28 17.11 -8.04
N GLN A 168 -3.59 16.99 -9.33
CA GLN A 168 -4.86 17.41 -9.90
C GLN A 168 -6.00 16.44 -9.53
N VAL A 169 -5.71 15.24 -9.03
CA VAL A 169 -6.73 14.29 -8.57
C VAL A 169 -7.32 14.78 -7.24
N LYS A 170 -8.53 15.36 -7.30
CA LYS A 170 -9.24 15.96 -6.15
C LYS A 170 -10.15 14.96 -5.44
N ASP A 171 -10.36 15.20 -4.15
CA ASP A 171 -11.29 14.43 -3.34
C ASP A 171 -12.72 14.47 -3.92
N ILE A 172 -13.39 13.33 -3.92
CA ILE A 172 -14.80 13.18 -4.26
C ILE A 172 -15.52 12.72 -3.00
N LYS A 173 -16.47 13.54 -2.52
CA LYS A 173 -17.28 13.20 -1.35
C LYS A 173 -18.03 11.90 -1.60
N VAL A 174 -17.95 10.99 -0.62
CA VAL A 174 -18.69 9.73 -0.61
C VAL A 174 -20.18 10.05 -0.68
N LYS A 175 -20.88 9.46 -1.64
CA LYS A 175 -22.35 9.58 -1.76
C LYS A 175 -23.03 8.66 -0.73
N GLU A 176 -24.30 8.91 -0.41
CA GLU A 176 -25.05 8.03 0.51
C GLU A 176 -25.45 6.73 -0.18
N GLN A 177 -25.05 5.59 0.38
CA GLN A 177 -25.38 4.28 -0.18
C GLN A 177 -26.88 4.03 -0.04
N THR A 178 -27.49 3.54 -1.12
CA THR A 178 -28.86 3.03 -1.02
C THR A 178 -28.85 1.79 -0.13
N PRO A 179 -29.64 1.78 0.95
CA PRO A 179 -29.67 0.63 1.85
C PRO A 179 -30.13 -0.63 1.10
N PRO A 180 -29.68 -1.82 1.53
CA PRO A 180 -30.18 -3.07 0.98
C PRO A 180 -31.71 -3.16 1.15
N PRO A 181 -32.42 -3.87 0.26
CA PRO A 181 -33.87 -4.05 0.38
C PRO A 181 -34.24 -4.61 1.77
N SER A 182 -35.11 -3.89 2.50
CA SER A 182 -35.47 -4.19 3.89
C SER A 182 -36.42 -5.39 4.06
N ALA A 183 -36.79 -6.06 2.97
CA ALA A 183 -37.81 -7.10 2.96
C ALA A 183 -37.36 -8.43 3.62
N LEU A 184 -36.05 -8.64 3.81
CA LEU A 184 -35.50 -9.86 4.43
C LEU A 184 -35.04 -9.59 5.88
N PRO A 185 -34.97 -10.61 6.75
CA PRO A 185 -34.26 -10.49 8.04
C PRO A 185 -32.80 -10.06 7.84
N LEU A 186 -32.23 -9.31 8.78
CA LEU A 186 -30.87 -8.74 8.68
C LEU A 186 -29.80 -9.80 8.36
N SER A 187 -29.86 -10.98 8.98
CA SER A 187 -28.93 -12.08 8.72
C SER A 187 -28.97 -12.57 7.27
N GLU A 188 -30.16 -12.66 6.68
CA GLU A 188 -30.35 -13.06 5.28
C GLU A 188 -29.96 -11.92 4.32
N GLN A 189 -30.17 -10.66 4.70
CA GLN A 189 -29.62 -9.52 3.96
C GLN A 189 -28.08 -9.60 3.90
N VAL A 190 -27.41 -9.81 5.03
CA VAL A 190 -25.95 -9.92 5.10
C VAL A 190 -25.44 -11.07 4.23
N LYS A 191 -26.04 -12.27 4.33
CA LYS A 191 -25.68 -13.42 3.49
C LYS A 191 -25.87 -13.14 2.00
N SER A 192 -27.00 -12.53 1.63
CA SER A 192 -27.29 -12.15 0.24
C SER A 192 -26.25 -11.16 -0.29
N GLN A 193 -25.85 -10.17 0.53
CA GLN A 193 -24.80 -9.24 0.15
C GLN A 193 -23.45 -9.94 -0.01
N LEU A 194 -23.01 -10.74 0.97
CA LEU A 194 -21.75 -11.49 0.85
C LEU A 194 -21.72 -12.40 -0.39
N ALA A 195 -22.82 -13.09 -0.69
CA ALA A 195 -22.93 -13.91 -1.89
C ALA A 195 -22.74 -13.04 -3.15
N LYS A 196 -23.43 -11.90 -3.27
CA LYS A 196 -23.26 -10.99 -4.41
C LYS A 196 -21.83 -10.48 -4.54
N ALA A 197 -21.17 -10.14 -3.43
CA ALA A 197 -19.76 -9.73 -3.44
C ALA A 197 -18.88 -10.78 -4.13
N THR A 198 -19.01 -12.04 -3.71
CA THR A 198 -18.26 -13.17 -4.29
C THR A 198 -18.54 -13.36 -5.78
N TRP A 199 -19.78 -13.14 -6.22
CA TRP A 199 -20.13 -13.23 -7.64
C TRP A 199 -19.47 -12.14 -8.50
N TYR A 200 -19.29 -10.93 -7.96
CA TYR A 200 -18.66 -9.82 -8.70
C TYR A 200 -17.14 -9.78 -8.55
N GLU A 201 -16.59 -10.34 -7.47
CA GLU A 201 -15.15 -10.33 -7.16
C GLU A 201 -14.31 -10.87 -8.31
N GLY A 202 -14.66 -12.04 -8.87
CA GLY A 202 -13.87 -12.65 -9.94
C GLY A 202 -13.73 -11.78 -11.20
N ASN A 203 -14.83 -11.15 -11.64
CA ASN A 203 -14.79 -10.25 -12.80
C ASN A 203 -13.98 -8.98 -12.50
N PHE A 204 -14.07 -8.46 -11.28
CA PHE A 204 -13.30 -7.29 -10.88
C PHE A 204 -11.81 -7.60 -10.81
N GLN A 205 -11.42 -8.72 -10.20
CA GLN A 205 -10.03 -9.19 -10.17
C GLN A 205 -9.48 -9.39 -11.59
N ALA A 206 -10.25 -10.02 -12.48
CA ALA A 206 -9.86 -10.19 -13.88
C ALA A 206 -9.63 -8.84 -14.58
N ALA A 207 -10.47 -7.84 -14.32
CA ALA A 207 -10.29 -6.50 -14.87
C ALA A 207 -9.07 -5.76 -14.29
N MET A 208 -8.75 -5.96 -13.00
CA MET A 208 -7.54 -5.40 -12.39
C MET A 208 -6.28 -6.08 -12.94
N ASN A 209 -6.31 -7.39 -13.15
CA ASN A 209 -5.19 -8.14 -13.74
C ASN A 209 -4.96 -7.78 -15.21
N GLU A 210 -6.03 -7.58 -15.99
CA GLU A 210 -5.91 -7.05 -17.36
C GLU A 210 -5.27 -5.67 -17.34
N MET A 211 -5.69 -4.80 -16.42
CA MET A 211 -5.09 -3.49 -16.28
C MET A 211 -3.62 -3.56 -15.93
N ALA A 212 -3.24 -4.40 -14.97
CA ALA A 212 -1.85 -4.62 -14.61
C ALA A 212 -1.03 -5.14 -15.80
N THR A 213 -1.56 -6.12 -16.54
CA THR A 213 -0.93 -6.69 -17.74
C THR A 213 -0.66 -5.64 -18.81
N VAL A 214 -1.66 -4.80 -19.11
CA VAL A 214 -1.52 -3.74 -20.13
C VAL A 214 -0.48 -2.73 -19.71
N PHE A 215 -0.58 -2.22 -18.48
CA PHE A 215 0.42 -1.29 -17.97
C PHE A 215 1.81 -1.93 -18.06
N ASN A 216 2.00 -3.13 -17.52
CA ASN A 216 3.29 -3.83 -17.51
C ASN A 216 3.86 -4.13 -18.90
N ALA A 217 3.01 -4.30 -19.92
CA ALA A 217 3.42 -4.56 -21.29
C ALA A 217 3.68 -3.29 -22.12
N SER A 218 3.14 -2.14 -21.70
CA SER A 218 3.26 -0.88 -22.44
C SER A 218 4.65 -0.25 -22.31
N LYS A 219 5.14 0.30 -23.42
CA LYS A 219 6.43 1.00 -23.52
C LYS A 219 6.30 2.51 -23.38
N SER A 220 5.11 3.05 -23.58
CA SER A 220 4.81 4.47 -23.40
C SER A 220 3.44 4.70 -22.74
N CYS A 221 3.25 5.87 -22.11
CA CYS A 221 1.92 6.28 -21.64
C CYS A 221 0.92 6.37 -22.79
N GLU A 222 1.38 6.69 -23.99
CA GLU A 222 0.59 6.76 -25.21
C GLU A 222 -0.06 5.42 -25.55
N GLU A 223 0.68 4.30 -25.43
CA GLU A 223 0.13 2.97 -25.66
C GLU A 223 -0.99 2.65 -24.66
N ILE A 224 -0.81 3.02 -23.39
CA ILE A 224 -1.85 2.88 -22.35
C ILE A 224 -3.06 3.76 -22.69
N CYS A 225 -2.83 5.02 -23.07
CA CYS A 225 -3.88 5.93 -23.47
C CYS A 225 -4.65 5.44 -24.70
N GLU A 226 -3.97 4.88 -25.70
CA GLU A 226 -4.60 4.31 -26.89
C GLU A 226 -5.45 3.08 -26.52
N HIS A 227 -4.89 2.13 -25.76
CA HIS A 227 -5.59 0.91 -25.34
C HIS A 227 -6.88 1.22 -24.58
N TYR A 228 -6.85 2.19 -23.66
CA TYR A 228 -8.03 2.58 -22.87
C TYR A 228 -8.83 3.73 -23.49
N GLY A 229 -8.43 4.28 -24.63
CA GLY A 229 -9.00 5.48 -25.24
C GLY A 229 -9.00 6.72 -24.34
N ILE A 230 -7.98 6.89 -23.51
CA ILE A 230 -7.78 8.10 -22.70
C ILE A 230 -7.31 9.23 -23.61
N ASN A 231 -7.89 10.42 -23.43
CA ASN A 231 -7.52 11.59 -24.22
C ASN A 231 -6.08 12.02 -23.89
N ASN A 232 -5.19 11.92 -24.88
CA ASN A 232 -3.81 12.42 -24.82
C ASN A 232 -3.56 13.62 -25.75
N THR A 233 -4.60 14.41 -26.04
CA THR A 233 -4.45 15.64 -26.83
C THR A 233 -3.49 16.60 -26.11
N GLY A 234 -2.57 17.20 -26.88
CA GLY A 234 -1.55 18.10 -26.34
C GLY A 234 -0.43 17.39 -25.58
N GLY A 235 -0.33 16.06 -25.65
CA GLY A 235 0.75 15.31 -25.01
C GLY A 235 0.70 15.35 -23.48
N LYS A 236 -0.49 15.52 -22.88
CA LYS A 236 -0.69 15.54 -21.42
C LYS A 236 0.01 14.37 -20.71
N TRP A 237 -0.05 13.19 -21.33
CA TRP A 237 0.54 11.95 -20.85
C TRP A 237 1.82 11.57 -21.58
N SER A 238 2.24 12.36 -22.58
CA SER A 238 3.33 12.02 -23.49
C SER A 238 4.68 12.12 -22.82
N LYS A 239 5.09 11.02 -22.20
CA LYS A 239 6.41 10.86 -21.61
C LYS A 239 6.88 9.44 -21.82
N GLU A 240 8.17 9.33 -22.16
CA GLU A 240 8.84 8.04 -22.10
C GLU A 240 8.67 7.47 -20.69
N LEU A 241 8.23 6.22 -20.68
CA LEU A 241 8.29 5.39 -19.51
C LEU A 241 9.74 5.00 -19.31
N ARG A 242 10.27 5.17 -18.09
CA ARG A 242 11.61 4.66 -17.82
C ARG A 242 11.50 3.13 -17.93
N ALA A 243 12.38 2.51 -18.72
CA ALA A 243 12.29 1.11 -19.12
C ALA A 243 12.24 0.10 -17.94
N GLU A 244 12.54 0.56 -16.72
CA GLU A 244 12.57 -0.21 -15.48
C GLU A 244 11.31 -0.01 -14.60
N VAL A 245 10.33 0.81 -15.00
CA VAL A 245 9.20 1.23 -14.14
C VAL A 245 8.01 0.26 -14.18
N PHE A 246 8.00 -0.69 -15.11
CA PHE A 246 6.87 -1.56 -15.33
C PHE A 246 7.04 -2.90 -14.68
N ASN A 247 6.63 -2.93 -13.42
CA ASN A 247 6.11 -4.15 -12.84
C ASN A 247 5.22 -3.77 -11.65
N LEU A 248 3.93 -3.57 -11.94
CA LEU A 248 2.89 -3.50 -10.92
C LEU A 248 2.89 -4.73 -9.99
N ASP A 249 3.49 -5.85 -10.45
CA ASP A 249 3.60 -7.12 -9.73
C ASP A 249 5.02 -7.45 -9.21
N LEU A 250 6.08 -6.77 -9.65
CA LEU A 250 7.47 -7.10 -9.30
C LEU A 250 8.29 -5.84 -9.01
N GLY A 251 8.34 -5.42 -7.74
CA GLY A 251 9.55 -4.92 -7.07
C GLY A 251 10.51 -3.91 -7.73
N THR A 252 10.18 -3.21 -8.82
CA THR A 252 11.14 -2.27 -9.44
C THR A 252 11.30 -1.01 -8.59
N ASP A 253 12.48 -0.40 -8.65
CA ASP A 253 12.92 0.58 -7.65
C ASP A 253 12.27 1.97 -7.73
N GLU A 254 11.48 2.24 -8.77
CA GLU A 254 10.84 3.54 -8.95
C GLU A 254 9.40 3.40 -9.47
N VAL A 255 8.41 3.71 -8.62
CA VAL A 255 7.03 3.92 -9.05
C VAL A 255 6.87 5.36 -9.53
N ASP A 256 6.31 5.54 -10.72
CA ASP A 256 6.11 6.85 -11.31
C ASP A 256 4.74 7.46 -10.95
N PRO A 257 4.69 8.64 -10.31
CA PRO A 257 3.45 9.35 -10.00
C PRO A 257 2.53 9.58 -11.20
N LEU A 258 3.10 9.74 -12.41
CA LEU A 258 2.33 9.90 -13.64
C LEU A 258 1.48 8.66 -13.94
N LEU A 259 2.03 7.46 -13.68
CA LEU A 259 1.31 6.21 -13.88
C LEU A 259 0.18 6.02 -12.89
N MET A 260 0.36 6.50 -11.66
CA MET A 260 -0.72 6.48 -10.68
C MET A 260 -1.88 7.39 -11.12
N ALA A 261 -1.57 8.57 -11.65
CA ALA A 261 -2.58 9.46 -12.23
C ALA A 261 -3.25 8.84 -13.46
N LEU A 262 -2.50 8.18 -14.34
CA LEU A 262 -3.05 7.52 -15.52
C LEU A 262 -3.92 6.31 -15.14
N CYS A 263 -3.52 5.52 -14.14
CA CYS A 263 -4.33 4.43 -13.59
C CYS A 263 -5.65 4.94 -13.03
N PHE A 264 -5.61 6.06 -12.30
CA PHE A 264 -6.83 6.75 -11.86
C PHE A 264 -7.75 7.11 -13.05
N GLU A 265 -7.22 7.67 -14.13
CA GLU A 265 -8.04 8.04 -15.31
C GLU A 265 -8.65 6.81 -16.01
N VAL A 266 -7.90 5.70 -16.09
CA VAL A 266 -8.42 4.43 -16.61
C VAL A 266 -9.57 3.91 -15.74
N LEU A 267 -9.41 3.92 -14.42
CA LEU A 267 -10.46 3.50 -13.49
C LEU A 267 -11.68 4.43 -13.54
N ASN A 268 -11.46 5.75 -13.62
CA ASN A 268 -12.51 6.75 -13.75
C ASN A 268 -13.30 6.61 -15.05
N LYS A 269 -12.64 6.16 -16.13
CA LYS A 269 -13.31 5.85 -17.40
C LYS A 269 -14.08 4.53 -17.36
N LYS A 270 -13.54 3.50 -16.72
CA LYS A 270 -14.15 2.15 -16.64
C LYS A 270 -15.28 2.06 -15.62
N TYR A 271 -15.21 2.81 -14.53
CA TYR A 271 -16.12 2.68 -13.38
C TYR A 271 -16.64 4.04 -12.90
N SER A 272 -17.83 4.04 -12.29
CA SER A 272 -18.31 5.22 -11.59
C SER A 272 -17.61 5.35 -10.23
N ILE A 273 -16.87 6.44 -10.02
CA ILE A 273 -16.25 6.72 -8.73
C ILE A 273 -17.30 7.26 -7.76
N TYR A 274 -17.51 6.52 -6.68
CA TYR A 274 -18.48 6.80 -5.64
C TYR A 274 -17.94 7.71 -4.54
N GLY A 275 -16.65 7.57 -4.25
CA GLY A 275 -15.91 8.40 -3.32
C GLY A 275 -14.41 8.26 -3.59
N LEU A 276 -13.66 9.33 -3.38
CA LEU A 276 -12.23 9.39 -3.62
C LEU A 276 -11.59 10.27 -2.56
N LYS A 277 -10.50 9.80 -1.98
CA LYS A 277 -9.66 10.56 -1.06
C LYS A 277 -8.20 10.45 -1.50
N ASN A 278 -7.61 11.59 -1.86
CA ASN A 278 -6.21 11.69 -2.19
C ASN A 278 -5.40 12.04 -0.94
N LYS A 279 -5.00 11.02 -0.17
CA LYS A 279 -4.28 11.24 1.09
C LYS A 279 -2.86 11.78 0.89
N TYR A 280 -2.35 11.81 -0.34
CA TYR A 280 -1.05 12.41 -0.67
C TYR A 280 -1.04 13.94 -0.65
N LEU A 281 -2.23 14.56 -0.69
CA LEU A 281 -2.39 16.02 -0.60
C LEU A 281 -2.44 16.52 0.84
N GLN A 282 -2.30 15.64 1.83
CA GLN A 282 -2.30 16.02 3.24
C GLN A 282 -0.98 16.72 3.61
N GLU A 283 -1.06 17.72 4.49
CA GLU A 283 0.11 18.44 4.99
C GLU A 283 0.98 17.59 5.92
N THR A 284 0.35 16.72 6.70
CA THR A 284 1.03 15.83 7.64
C THR A 284 0.54 14.40 7.47
N PHE A 285 1.47 13.44 7.54
CA PHE A 285 1.19 12.02 7.39
C PHE A 285 1.18 11.34 8.75
N LYS A 286 -0.01 10.99 9.24
CA LYS A 286 -0.17 10.13 10.43
C LYS A 286 -0.23 8.64 10.09
N GLU A 287 -0.48 8.35 8.82
CA GLU A 287 -0.58 7.01 8.24
C GLU A 287 0.04 7.03 6.84
N PRO A 288 0.49 5.88 6.31
CA PRO A 288 0.95 5.78 4.93
C PRO A 288 -0.10 6.30 3.95
N PRO A 289 0.20 7.36 3.16
CA PRO A 289 -0.77 7.94 2.24
C PRO A 289 -1.07 6.99 1.07
N ASN A 290 -2.30 7.05 0.58
CA ASN A 290 -2.78 6.29 -0.57
C ASN A 290 -3.79 7.13 -1.38
N LEU A 291 -4.03 6.71 -2.61
CA LEU A 291 -5.19 7.14 -3.38
C LEU A 291 -6.31 6.14 -3.10
N HIS A 292 -7.28 6.54 -2.27
CA HIS A 292 -8.35 5.69 -1.79
C HIS A 292 -9.62 5.95 -2.60
N MET A 293 -10.03 4.97 -3.40
CA MET A 293 -11.20 5.03 -4.27
C MET A 293 -12.27 4.03 -3.85
N ASN A 294 -13.53 4.42 -3.96
CA ASN A 294 -14.68 3.53 -3.91
C ASN A 294 -15.31 3.49 -5.30
N LEU A 295 -15.17 2.35 -6.00
CA LEU A 295 -15.65 2.16 -7.37
C LEU A 295 -16.99 1.44 -7.36
N VAL A 296 -17.96 1.91 -8.13
CA VAL A 296 -19.20 1.15 -8.39
C VAL A 296 -18.93 0.17 -9.52
N ILE A 297 -19.01 -1.13 -9.24
CA ILE A 297 -18.80 -2.18 -10.25
C ILE A 297 -20.11 -2.47 -10.98
N LYS A 298 -21.11 -3.01 -10.28
CA LYS A 298 -22.41 -3.39 -10.84
C LYS A 298 -23.49 -3.40 -9.75
N ASP A 299 -24.73 -3.06 -10.09
CA ASP A 299 -25.88 -3.16 -9.19
C ASP A 299 -25.69 -2.44 -7.84
N GLY A 300 -24.92 -1.34 -7.85
CA GLY A 300 -24.62 -0.54 -6.66
C GLY A 300 -23.51 -1.09 -5.76
N TRP A 301 -22.85 -2.20 -6.13
CA TRP A 301 -21.74 -2.74 -5.37
C TRP A 301 -20.50 -1.88 -5.43
N LEU A 302 -19.97 -1.57 -4.25
CA LEU A 302 -18.72 -0.83 -4.12
C LEU A 302 -17.55 -1.77 -3.91
N CYS A 303 -16.45 -1.47 -4.59
CA CYS A 303 -15.14 -2.02 -4.28
C CYS A 303 -14.22 -0.90 -3.84
N GLU A 304 -13.49 -1.15 -2.76
CA GLU A 304 -12.43 -0.27 -2.29
C GLU A 304 -11.14 -0.58 -3.05
N VAL A 305 -10.57 0.42 -3.70
CA VAL A 305 -9.27 0.35 -4.36
C VAL A 305 -8.34 1.35 -3.69
N GLN A 306 -7.20 0.87 -3.20
CA GLN A 306 -6.14 1.70 -2.64
C GLN A 306 -4.90 1.59 -3.53
N MET A 307 -4.46 2.71 -4.09
CA MET A 307 -3.17 2.77 -4.81
C MET A 307 -2.11 3.40 -3.92
N LEU A 308 -0.95 2.75 -3.83
CA LEU A 308 0.18 3.19 -3.03
C LEU A 308 1.45 3.23 -3.88
N PHE A 309 2.30 4.23 -3.65
CA PHE A 309 3.67 4.19 -4.14
C PHE A 309 4.42 3.03 -3.47
N ARG A 310 5.34 2.37 -4.19
CA ARG A 310 6.06 1.19 -3.67
C ARG A 310 6.75 1.48 -2.35
N ASP A 311 7.47 2.60 -2.27
CA ASP A 311 8.21 3.00 -1.07
C ASP A 311 7.27 3.16 0.14
N ILE A 312 6.09 3.73 -0.10
CA ILE A 312 5.04 3.88 0.92
C ILE A 312 4.41 2.53 1.29
N LEU A 313 4.23 1.63 0.32
CA LEU A 313 3.75 0.27 0.57
C LEU A 313 4.75 -0.53 1.42
N LEU A 314 6.05 -0.40 1.16
CA LEU A 314 7.10 -1.02 1.97
C LEU A 314 7.10 -0.46 3.39
N ILE A 315 7.02 0.86 3.55
CA ILE A 315 6.86 1.48 4.87
C ILE A 315 5.60 0.93 5.56
N LYS A 316 4.46 0.86 4.88
CA LYS A 316 3.20 0.33 5.44
C LYS A 316 3.36 -1.12 5.91
N LYS A 317 3.99 -1.99 5.10
CA LYS A 317 4.25 -3.40 5.44
C LYS A 317 5.11 -3.52 6.70
N GLU A 318 6.20 -2.76 6.79
CA GLU A 318 7.07 -2.75 7.98
C GLU A 318 6.37 -2.15 9.20
N LEU A 319 5.72 -1.00 9.02
CA LEU A 319 5.06 -0.24 10.06
C LEU A 319 3.98 -1.08 10.75
N HIS A 320 3.14 -1.79 9.99
CA HIS A 320 2.07 -2.61 10.56
C HIS A 320 2.60 -3.64 11.55
N LYS A 321 3.75 -4.28 11.29
CA LYS A 321 4.35 -5.25 12.21
C LYS A 321 4.70 -4.61 13.55
N PHE A 322 5.45 -3.51 13.53
CA PHE A 322 5.82 -2.81 14.76
C PHE A 322 4.60 -2.20 15.46
N TYR A 323 3.64 -1.69 14.69
CA TYR A 323 2.43 -1.06 15.19
C TYR A 323 1.50 -2.04 15.92
N ASP A 324 1.33 -3.26 15.39
CA ASP A 324 0.51 -4.30 16.02
C ASP A 324 1.03 -4.66 17.41
N VAL A 325 2.36 -4.78 17.56
CA VAL A 325 3.00 -5.02 18.85
C VAL A 325 2.84 -3.83 19.78
N ASN A 326 3.03 -2.62 19.26
CA ASN A 326 2.86 -1.39 20.04
C ASN A 326 1.41 -1.20 20.56
N ARG A 327 0.41 -1.79 19.89
CA ARG A 327 -0.99 -1.74 20.31
C ARG A 327 -1.46 -2.93 21.11
N ALA A 328 -0.64 -3.97 21.25
CA ALA A 328 -1.00 -5.12 22.04
C ALA A 328 -1.17 -4.74 23.52
N ASP A 329 -2.19 -5.33 24.15
CA ASP A 329 -2.51 -5.14 25.57
C ASP A 329 -1.80 -6.17 26.47
N GLY A 330 -0.98 -7.05 25.89
CA GLY A 330 -0.18 -7.98 26.67
C GLY A 330 0.61 -8.99 25.82
N PRO A 331 1.50 -9.76 26.49
CA PRO A 331 2.46 -10.65 25.83
C PRO A 331 1.79 -11.77 25.02
N PHE A 332 0.60 -12.24 25.41
CA PHE A 332 -0.11 -13.32 24.72
C PHE A 332 -0.63 -12.94 23.34
N ILE A 333 -0.94 -11.66 23.10
CA ILE A 333 -1.47 -11.18 21.81
C ILE A 333 -0.36 -11.21 20.74
N VAL A 334 0.89 -11.08 21.16
CA VAL A 334 2.07 -10.98 20.29
C VAL A 334 2.93 -12.24 20.30
N ALA A 335 2.36 -13.39 20.72
CA ALA A 335 3.08 -14.66 20.77
C ALA A 335 3.36 -15.26 19.38
N GLY A 336 2.64 -14.82 18.34
CA GLY A 336 2.89 -15.23 16.95
C GLY A 336 4.10 -14.53 16.34
N LYS A 337 4.85 -15.22 15.47
CA LYS A 337 6.04 -14.65 14.80
C LYS A 337 5.73 -13.31 14.11
N LEU A 338 6.48 -12.27 14.48
CA LEU A 338 6.32 -10.94 13.93
C LEU A 338 6.78 -10.85 12.46
N PHE A 339 7.96 -11.40 12.20
CA PHE A 339 8.60 -11.48 10.89
C PHE A 339 8.74 -12.95 10.47
N LYS A 340 8.58 -13.24 9.17
CA LYS A 340 8.95 -14.55 8.63
C LYS A 340 10.47 -14.71 8.74
N SER A 341 10.95 -15.94 8.94
CA SER A 341 12.38 -16.23 9.06
C SER A 341 13.12 -15.81 7.79
N LEU A 342 14.23 -15.08 7.92
CA LEU A 342 15.11 -14.75 6.78
C LEU A 342 15.85 -15.98 6.24
N ALA A 343 15.94 -17.05 7.04
CA ALA A 343 16.69 -18.27 6.73
C ALA A 343 15.86 -19.34 6.00
N ASP A 344 14.70 -18.98 5.45
CA ASP A 344 13.89 -19.90 4.65
C ASP A 344 14.18 -19.60 3.16
N PRO A 345 15.20 -20.24 2.56
CA PRO A 345 15.63 -19.95 1.18
C PRO A 345 14.56 -20.30 0.14
N ASP A 346 13.56 -21.11 0.52
CA ASP A 346 12.39 -21.43 -0.31
C ASP A 346 11.23 -20.46 -0.09
N SER A 347 11.31 -19.56 0.90
CA SER A 347 10.40 -18.44 1.01
C SER A 347 10.82 -17.39 -0.01
N LYS A 348 10.15 -17.39 -1.16
CA LYS A 348 10.20 -16.28 -2.12
C LYS A 348 10.15 -14.96 -1.34
N GLN A 349 11.06 -14.04 -1.64
CA GLN A 349 11.06 -12.69 -1.07
C GLN A 349 9.65 -12.08 -1.18
N PRO A 350 9.26 -11.17 -0.27
CA PRO A 350 7.89 -10.66 -0.11
C PRO A 350 7.31 -9.85 -1.29
N ASP A 351 7.96 -9.90 -2.45
CA ASP A 351 7.51 -9.30 -3.70
C ASP A 351 6.56 -10.24 -4.48
N ASP A 352 6.50 -11.54 -4.16
CA ASP A 352 5.67 -12.52 -4.90
C ASP A 352 4.24 -12.74 -4.34
N GLU A 353 3.83 -12.10 -3.24
CA GLU A 353 2.48 -12.32 -2.67
C GLU A 353 1.34 -11.58 -3.43
N ALA A 354 1.62 -10.88 -4.53
CA ALA A 354 0.61 -10.18 -5.32
C ALA A 354 0.17 -10.91 -6.61
N GLY A 355 0.85 -11.95 -7.07
CA GLY A 355 0.65 -12.40 -8.45
C GLY A 355 1.00 -13.83 -8.80
N ASP A 356 0.71 -14.82 -7.95
CA ASP A 356 0.44 -16.17 -8.46
C ASP A 356 -0.32 -17.03 -7.44
N LYS A 357 -1.60 -17.28 -7.71
CA LYS A 357 -2.39 -18.33 -7.03
C LYS A 357 -2.98 -19.33 -8.02
N ASN A 358 -2.49 -19.39 -9.26
CA ASN A 358 -3.07 -20.29 -10.25
C ASN A 358 -2.38 -21.66 -10.35
N ASP A 359 -1.21 -21.87 -9.73
CA ASP A 359 -0.59 -23.19 -9.65
C ASP A 359 -0.78 -23.92 -8.29
N ASP A 360 -1.42 -23.30 -7.30
CA ASP A 360 -1.65 -23.91 -5.98
C ASP A 360 -2.89 -24.82 -5.90
N ASN A 361 -3.69 -24.95 -6.96
CA ASN A 361 -4.93 -25.71 -6.91
C ASN A 361 -4.69 -27.24 -6.76
N VAL A 362 -3.51 -27.74 -7.14
CA VAL A 362 -3.14 -29.15 -6.95
C VAL A 362 -2.58 -29.42 -5.54
N ASN A 363 -2.04 -28.40 -4.86
CA ASN A 363 -1.47 -28.54 -3.52
C ASN A 363 -2.45 -28.17 -2.40
N SER A 364 -3.49 -27.39 -2.71
CA SER A 364 -4.57 -27.04 -1.77
C SER A 364 -5.43 -28.26 -1.42
N GLU A 365 -5.78 -29.11 -2.39
CA GLU A 365 -6.51 -30.36 -2.14
C GLU A 365 -5.71 -31.34 -1.27
N SER A 366 -4.39 -31.43 -1.49
CA SER A 366 -3.51 -32.26 -0.66
C SER A 366 -3.47 -31.77 0.80
N LYS A 367 -3.34 -30.46 1.01
CA LYS A 367 -3.40 -29.85 2.35
C LYS A 367 -4.78 -29.99 3.00
N ILE A 368 -5.86 -29.79 2.25
CA ILE A 368 -7.24 -29.99 2.74
C ILE A 368 -7.47 -31.45 3.12
N ASN A 369 -7.02 -32.40 2.30
CA ASN A 369 -7.12 -33.82 2.60
C ASN A 369 -6.28 -34.23 3.81
N SER A 370 -5.11 -33.62 3.99
CA SER A 370 -4.26 -33.82 5.17
C SER A 370 -4.92 -33.27 6.45
N LEU A 371 -5.47 -32.04 6.39
CA LEU A 371 -6.22 -31.44 7.49
C LEU A 371 -7.48 -32.25 7.85
N MET A 372 -8.22 -32.73 6.85
CA MET A 372 -9.40 -33.58 7.07
C MET A 372 -9.04 -34.93 7.72
N LYS A 373 -7.85 -35.49 7.46
CA LYS A 373 -7.36 -36.67 8.19
C LYS A 373 -7.09 -36.36 9.65
N VAL A 374 -6.50 -35.21 9.95
CA VAL A 374 -6.23 -34.78 11.33
C VAL A 374 -7.52 -34.53 12.10
N VAL A 375 -8.52 -33.89 11.48
CA VAL A 375 -9.83 -33.66 12.11
C VAL A 375 -10.52 -34.99 12.41
N LYS A 376 -10.58 -35.92 11.45
CA LYS A 376 -11.16 -37.26 11.67
C LYS A 376 -10.46 -38.05 12.78
N ALA A 377 -9.14 -37.92 12.88
CA ALA A 377 -8.38 -38.56 13.96
C ALA A 377 -8.70 -37.95 15.33
N LYS A 378 -8.94 -36.63 15.40
CA LYS A 378 -9.34 -35.94 16.63
C LYS A 378 -10.77 -36.28 17.04
N ASP A 379 -11.70 -36.38 16.10
CA ASP A 379 -13.08 -36.79 16.36
C ASP A 379 -13.14 -38.21 16.91
N ALA A 380 -12.36 -39.14 16.34
CA ALA A 380 -12.25 -40.51 16.84
C ALA A 380 -11.68 -40.58 18.27
N GLU A 381 -10.71 -39.71 18.60
CA GLU A 381 -10.16 -39.65 19.95
C GLU A 381 -11.16 -39.04 20.96
N ILE A 382 -11.94 -38.03 20.57
CA ILE A 382 -13.03 -37.48 21.39
C ILE A 382 -14.08 -38.55 21.67
N GLU A 383 -14.47 -39.33 20.66
CA GLU A 383 -15.44 -40.42 20.82
C GLU A 383 -14.91 -41.51 21.78
N ARG A 384 -13.63 -41.87 21.64
CA ARG A 384 -12.95 -42.79 22.57
C ARG A 384 -12.96 -42.28 24.01
N LEU A 385 -12.66 -41.00 24.22
CA LEU A 385 -12.65 -40.39 25.55
C LEU A 385 -14.05 -40.34 26.16
N ASN A 386 -15.08 -40.03 25.37
CA ASN A 386 -16.47 -40.04 25.83
C ASN A 386 -16.90 -41.46 26.25
N LYS A 387 -16.46 -42.50 25.52
CA LYS A 387 -16.73 -43.89 25.90
C LYS A 387 -16.07 -44.27 27.23
N LEU A 388 -14.79 -43.90 27.42
CA LEU A 388 -14.08 -44.13 28.68
C LEU A 388 -14.72 -43.36 29.85
N LEU A 389 -15.26 -42.17 29.59
CA LEU A 389 -15.98 -41.38 30.59
C LEU A 389 -17.31 -42.05 30.98
N ALA A 390 -18.04 -42.59 30.00
CA ALA A 390 -19.27 -43.33 30.25
C ALA A 390 -19.04 -44.62 31.05
N GLU A 391 -17.92 -45.32 30.81
CA GLU A 391 -17.54 -46.54 31.56
C GLU A 391 -17.09 -46.24 33.01
N LYS A 392 -16.61 -45.02 33.28
CA LYS A 392 -16.15 -44.60 34.62
C LYS A 392 -17.25 -43.93 35.46
N LEU A 393 -18.34 -43.52 34.84
CA LEU A 393 -19.47 -42.97 35.59
C LEU A 393 -20.20 -44.11 36.30
N PRO A 394 -20.27 -44.11 37.65
CA PRO A 394 -21.04 -45.10 38.38
C PRO A 394 -22.49 -45.03 37.89
N GLU A 395 -23.14 -46.20 37.76
CA GLU A 395 -24.56 -46.23 37.39
C GLU A 395 -25.32 -45.26 38.30
N PRO A 396 -26.18 -44.40 37.72
CA PRO A 396 -26.95 -43.47 38.52
C PRO A 396 -27.70 -44.29 39.58
N PRO A 397 -27.65 -43.87 40.86
CA PRO A 397 -28.28 -44.62 41.93
C PRO A 397 -29.73 -44.88 41.55
N PRO A 398 -30.23 -46.11 41.77
CA PRO A 398 -31.56 -46.51 41.34
C PRO A 398 -32.56 -45.46 41.82
N SER A 399 -33.28 -44.88 40.86
CA SER A 399 -34.21 -43.80 41.15
C SER A 399 -35.14 -44.24 42.28
N PRO A 400 -35.33 -43.43 43.33
CA PRO A 400 -36.19 -43.80 44.44
C PRO A 400 -37.56 -44.17 43.87
N LYS A 401 -37.99 -45.42 44.12
CA LYS A 401 -39.29 -45.91 43.67
C LYS A 401 -40.33 -44.86 44.08
N PRO A 402 -41.14 -44.35 43.14
CA PRO A 402 -42.13 -43.35 43.51
C PRO A 402 -43.07 -43.98 44.53
N GLU A 403 -43.12 -43.44 45.74
CA GLU A 403 -44.15 -43.73 46.73
C GLU A 403 -45.50 -43.17 46.24
N LEU A 404 -46.00 -43.73 45.14
CA LEU A 404 -47.24 -43.35 44.49
C LEU A 404 -48.48 -43.94 45.20
N LYS A 405 -48.34 -44.27 46.50
CA LYS A 405 -49.45 -44.75 47.35
C LYS A 405 -50.04 -43.68 48.27
N ILE A 406 -49.40 -42.52 48.45
CA ILE A 406 -49.93 -41.48 49.35
C ILE A 406 -50.76 -40.41 48.59
N LEU A 407 -50.39 -40.07 47.34
CA LEU A 407 -51.10 -39.05 46.56
C LEU A 407 -52.46 -39.46 45.98
N LYS A 408 -52.72 -40.77 45.76
CA LYS A 408 -54.04 -41.25 45.31
C LYS A 408 -55.12 -41.20 46.41
N ARG A 409 -54.76 -41.20 47.70
CA ARG A 409 -55.74 -41.10 48.79
C ARG A 409 -56.21 -39.66 49.06
N MET A 410 -55.38 -38.65 48.78
CA MET A 410 -55.77 -37.25 48.98
C MET A 410 -56.69 -36.72 47.86
N SER A 411 -56.52 -37.18 46.62
CA SER A 411 -57.39 -36.77 45.50
C SER A 411 -58.83 -37.29 45.62
N SER A 412 -59.04 -38.49 46.18
CA SER A 412 -60.40 -39.06 46.33
C SER A 412 -61.27 -38.40 47.42
N LYS A 413 -60.66 -37.67 48.37
CA LYS A 413 -61.40 -36.96 49.44
C LYS A 413 -61.85 -35.55 49.05
N LEU A 414 -61.25 -34.95 48.01
CA LEU A 414 -61.58 -33.59 47.55
C LEU A 414 -62.71 -33.55 46.50
N MET A 415 -63.06 -34.67 45.88
CA MET A 415 -64.11 -34.77 44.86
C MET A 415 -65.52 -35.15 45.40
N LYS A 416 -65.73 -35.19 46.74
CA LYS A 416 -67.02 -35.54 47.36
C LYS A 416 -67.70 -34.39 48.14
N LYS A 417 -67.29 -33.13 47.91
CA LYS A 417 -68.05 -31.94 48.32
C LYS A 417 -68.24 -31.04 47.11
N GLY A 418 -69.35 -31.27 46.41
CA GLY A 418 -69.83 -30.57 45.22
C GLY A 418 -71.12 -31.21 44.81
#